data_AF-A0A2D5PEU8-F1
#
_entry.id   AF-A0A2D5PEU8-F1
#
_cell.length_a   1.000
_cell.length_b   1.000
_cell.length_c   1.000
_cell.angle_alpha   90.00
_cell.angle_beta   90.00
_cell.angle_gamma   90.00
#
_symmetry.space_group_name_H-M   'P 1'
#
loop_
_entity.id
_entity.type
_entity.pdbx_description
1 polymer ?
#
loop_
_entity_poly.entity_id
_entity_poly.type
_entity_poly.pdbx_seq_one_letter_code
_entity_poly.pdbx_strand_id
1 'polypeptide(L)'
;MKIIQKAILPAVMLSAGLFASGAQASTTAGTTITNEATLSYDVNGASGSTTATADVVIDVKIDFSAISTSTAVNDSDVYTYDSNSYYMVGQFSLSNTGNAQTDFSLTLANLDGDFTSQNYSDSDTIDATLTDYVIVPSASLSGTTITTTAPAALASGSELSLEQDMTEGNTVYVLIPTANITATDAAVLGVSLTMSATDTDTDGDRDTDDVTISETTAANTDAVEFVIADSGRDNSEIAYDAMELSAASFPEDTDGNGDATEDGFIKTATVIYDPINGALDTANGVFPKAIPGAVIEYTITVTNLGSGSANNLVVTDPIPDDTAYCTDTSIGCSVAKATAPDFYSALDTSVYTDVGTDLPVYTPVYDSTNDDVTVTYGTDFYSGYQSIITFYVTVQ
;
A
#
# COMPACT_ATOMS: atom_id res chain seq x y z
N MET A 1 -42.80 -87.01 -18.73
CA MET A 1 -41.51 -86.40 -19.12
C MET A 1 -41.76 -84.90 -19.28
N LYS A 2 -41.40 -84.10 -18.28
CA LYS A 2 -41.63 -82.65 -18.25
C LYS A 2 -40.58 -81.96 -19.14
N ILE A 3 -41.00 -81.19 -20.13
CA ILE A 3 -40.11 -80.30 -20.89
C ILE A 3 -40.32 -78.91 -20.30
N ILE A 4 -39.28 -78.41 -19.62
CA ILE A 4 -39.24 -77.11 -18.96
C ILE A 4 -38.84 -76.07 -20.01
N GLN A 5 -39.72 -75.09 -20.20
CA GLN A 5 -39.52 -73.90 -21.01
C GLN A 5 -38.54 -72.97 -20.28
N LYS A 6 -37.33 -72.77 -20.81
CA LYS A 6 -36.36 -71.78 -20.29
C LYS A 6 -36.55 -70.47 -21.08
N ALA A 7 -37.23 -69.52 -20.45
CA ALA A 7 -37.17 -68.11 -20.85
C ALA A 7 -35.79 -67.56 -20.47
N ILE A 8 -35.05 -67.03 -21.43
CA ILE A 8 -33.84 -66.24 -21.20
C ILE A 8 -34.29 -64.78 -21.26
N LEU A 9 -34.32 -64.11 -20.11
CA LEU A 9 -34.44 -62.66 -20.05
C LEU A 9 -33.06 -62.05 -20.36
N PRO A 10 -32.94 -61.02 -21.21
CA PRO A 10 -31.76 -60.18 -21.22
C PRO A 10 -31.80 -59.28 -19.98
N ALA A 11 -30.78 -59.41 -19.13
CA ALA A 11 -30.57 -58.53 -17.98
C ALA A 11 -30.12 -57.16 -18.49
N VAL A 12 -31.03 -56.18 -18.45
CA VAL A 12 -30.67 -54.76 -18.56
C VAL A 12 -30.06 -54.36 -17.22
N MET A 13 -28.73 -54.27 -17.17
CA MET A 13 -28.01 -53.72 -16.04
C MET A 13 -27.97 -52.19 -16.20
N LEU A 14 -29.01 -51.50 -15.72
CA LEU A 14 -28.93 -50.06 -15.47
C LEU A 14 -28.09 -49.87 -14.21
N SER A 15 -26.78 -49.62 -14.36
CA SER A 15 -25.98 -49.05 -13.28
C SER A 15 -26.26 -47.55 -13.22
N ALA A 16 -27.35 -47.17 -12.54
CA ALA A 16 -27.54 -45.81 -12.08
C ALA A 16 -26.51 -45.57 -10.95
N GLY A 17 -25.38 -44.95 -11.30
CA GLY A 17 -24.44 -44.42 -10.32
C GLY A 17 -25.14 -43.34 -9.50
N LEU A 18 -25.18 -43.54 -8.17
CA LEU A 18 -25.54 -42.49 -7.23
C LEU A 18 -24.56 -41.32 -7.41
N PHE A 19 -25.04 -40.16 -7.84
CA PHE A 19 -24.30 -38.91 -7.70
C PHE A 19 -24.27 -38.56 -6.21
N ALA A 20 -23.15 -38.84 -5.56
CA ALA A 20 -22.80 -38.10 -4.37
C ALA A 20 -22.58 -36.64 -4.80
N SER A 21 -23.42 -35.73 -4.31
CA SER A 21 -23.21 -34.29 -4.46
C SER A 21 -22.07 -33.84 -3.52
N GLY A 22 -20.86 -34.26 -3.83
CA GLY A 22 -19.67 -33.46 -3.54
C GLY A 22 -19.51 -32.44 -4.66
N ALA A 23 -18.87 -31.30 -4.39
CA ALA A 23 -18.41 -30.41 -5.45
C ALA A 23 -17.62 -31.25 -6.46
N GLN A 24 -18.16 -31.41 -7.67
CA GLN A 24 -17.45 -32.12 -8.73
C GLN A 24 -16.36 -31.17 -9.21
N ALA A 25 -15.11 -31.64 -9.19
CA ALA A 25 -14.02 -30.96 -9.88
C ALA A 25 -14.44 -30.70 -11.33
N SER A 26 -14.02 -29.57 -11.90
CA SER A 26 -14.40 -29.21 -13.26
C SER A 26 -13.83 -30.24 -14.24
N THR A 27 -14.55 -30.56 -15.32
CA THR A 27 -14.02 -31.45 -16.35
C THR A 27 -12.99 -30.67 -17.16
N THR A 28 -11.74 -31.11 -17.12
CA THR A 28 -10.62 -30.45 -17.80
C THR A 28 -10.91 -30.28 -19.30
N ALA A 29 -10.62 -29.08 -19.82
CA ALA A 29 -10.73 -28.78 -21.25
C ALA A 29 -9.92 -29.76 -22.11
N GLY A 30 -10.33 -29.98 -23.36
CA GLY A 30 -9.73 -30.97 -24.25
C GLY A 30 -10.13 -32.42 -23.96
N THR A 31 -10.75 -32.72 -22.81
CA THR A 31 -11.25 -34.06 -22.50
C THR A 31 -12.31 -34.49 -23.53
N THR A 32 -12.11 -35.65 -24.17
CA THR A 32 -13.14 -36.25 -25.02
C THR A 32 -14.09 -37.11 -24.20
N ILE A 33 -15.39 -36.80 -24.24
CA ILE A 33 -16.46 -37.62 -23.69
C ILE A 33 -17.04 -38.50 -24.80
N THR A 34 -16.83 -39.81 -24.68
CA THR A 34 -17.40 -40.82 -25.58
C THR A 34 -18.66 -41.46 -24.98
N ASN A 35 -19.78 -41.36 -25.68
CA ASN A 35 -20.98 -42.16 -25.41
C ASN A 35 -21.06 -43.34 -26.37
N GLU A 36 -21.11 -44.57 -25.85
CA GLU A 36 -21.20 -45.80 -26.65
C GLU A 36 -22.58 -46.46 -26.47
N ALA A 37 -23.27 -46.71 -27.59
CA ALA A 37 -24.50 -47.47 -27.64
C ALA A 37 -24.25 -48.86 -28.23
N THR A 38 -24.73 -49.90 -27.55
CA THR A 38 -24.58 -51.30 -28.00
C THR A 38 -25.92 -51.87 -28.44
N LEU A 39 -26.02 -52.32 -29.70
CA LEU A 39 -27.15 -53.06 -30.22
C LEU A 39 -26.85 -54.56 -30.19
N SER A 40 -27.56 -55.32 -29.35
CA SER A 40 -27.50 -56.79 -29.33
C SER A 40 -28.80 -57.39 -29.87
N TYR A 41 -28.70 -58.45 -30.69
CA TYR A 41 -29.86 -59.06 -31.34
C TYR A 41 -29.66 -60.56 -31.60
N ASP A 42 -30.75 -61.31 -31.74
CA ASP A 42 -30.75 -62.72 -32.12
C ASP A 42 -31.49 -62.93 -33.44
N VAL A 43 -30.93 -63.73 -34.36
CA VAL A 43 -31.62 -64.17 -35.58
C VAL A 43 -31.48 -65.67 -35.72
N ASN A 44 -32.62 -66.38 -35.78
CA ASN A 44 -32.68 -67.84 -35.93
C ASN A 44 -31.84 -68.62 -34.89
N GLY A 45 -31.67 -68.07 -33.68
CA GLY A 45 -30.91 -68.69 -32.59
C GLY A 45 -29.42 -68.39 -32.57
N ALA A 46 -28.91 -67.52 -33.46
CA ALA A 46 -27.56 -66.98 -33.40
C ALA A 46 -27.59 -65.53 -32.90
N SER A 47 -26.75 -65.22 -31.90
CA SER A 47 -26.61 -63.87 -31.33
C SER A 47 -25.58 -63.04 -32.11
N GLY A 48 -25.87 -61.76 -32.29
CA GLY A 48 -25.00 -60.74 -32.87
C GLY A 48 -25.00 -59.45 -32.05
N SER A 49 -23.95 -58.63 -32.21
CA SER A 49 -23.85 -57.33 -31.56
C SER A 49 -23.03 -56.35 -32.41
N THR A 50 -23.32 -55.06 -32.31
CA THR A 50 -22.55 -53.96 -32.87
C THR A 50 -22.63 -52.73 -31.95
N THR A 51 -21.66 -51.84 -32.04
CA THR A 51 -21.62 -50.60 -31.25
C THR A 51 -21.64 -49.38 -32.16
N ALA A 52 -22.10 -48.25 -31.62
CA ALA A 52 -22.02 -46.94 -32.22
C ALA A 52 -21.56 -45.94 -31.15
N THR A 53 -20.60 -45.09 -31.48
CA THR A 53 -20.07 -44.07 -30.57
C THR A 53 -20.46 -42.68 -31.04
N ALA A 54 -20.58 -41.75 -30.08
CA ALA A 54 -20.67 -40.33 -30.31
C ALA A 54 -19.75 -39.63 -29.30
N ASP A 55 -18.89 -38.75 -29.81
CA ASP A 55 -17.89 -38.05 -29.02
C ASP A 55 -18.25 -36.57 -28.90
N VAL A 56 -17.87 -35.96 -27.78
CA VAL A 56 -17.88 -34.51 -27.56
C VAL A 56 -16.58 -34.13 -26.88
N VAL A 57 -15.85 -33.16 -27.43
CA VAL A 57 -14.68 -32.57 -26.78
C VAL A 57 -15.11 -31.44 -25.84
N ILE A 58 -14.48 -31.35 -24.68
CA ILE A 58 -14.78 -30.31 -23.69
C ILE A 58 -14.07 -29.01 -24.02
N ASP A 59 -14.85 -27.94 -24.11
CA ASP A 59 -14.40 -26.58 -24.35
C ASP A 59 -13.61 -25.99 -23.16
N VAL A 60 -12.86 -24.93 -23.43
CA VAL A 60 -12.20 -24.12 -22.42
C VAL A 60 -13.19 -23.10 -21.85
N LYS A 61 -13.38 -23.15 -20.54
CA LYS A 61 -14.05 -22.12 -19.75
C LYS A 61 -12.98 -21.15 -19.24
N ILE A 62 -13.02 -19.91 -19.71
CA ILE A 62 -12.20 -18.80 -19.21
C ILE A 62 -13.00 -18.12 -18.09
N ASP A 63 -12.56 -18.30 -16.84
CA ASP A 63 -13.22 -17.73 -15.67
C ASP A 63 -12.16 -17.47 -14.61
N PHE A 64 -11.90 -16.20 -14.30
CA PHE A 64 -10.82 -15.77 -13.45
C PHE A 64 -11.23 -14.48 -12.74
N SER A 65 -10.46 -14.08 -11.73
CA SER A 65 -10.65 -12.77 -11.10
C SER A 65 -9.35 -12.23 -10.54
N ALA A 66 -9.24 -10.90 -10.52
CA ALA A 66 -8.23 -10.14 -9.80
C ALA A 66 -8.95 -9.25 -8.78
N ILE A 67 -8.55 -9.33 -7.52
CA ILE A 67 -9.19 -8.57 -6.42
C ILE A 67 -8.11 -8.02 -5.51
N SER A 68 -8.20 -6.74 -5.12
CA SER A 68 -7.33 -6.19 -4.07
C SER A 68 -7.66 -6.82 -2.72
N THR A 69 -6.62 -7.26 -1.99
CA THR A 69 -6.76 -7.92 -0.68
C THR A 69 -6.14 -7.12 0.47
N SER A 70 -5.46 -6.02 0.17
CA SER A 70 -4.87 -5.19 1.20
C SER A 70 -5.96 -4.40 1.93
N THR A 71 -5.78 -4.19 3.23
CA THR A 71 -6.28 -2.96 3.87
C THR A 71 -5.35 -1.81 3.49
N ALA A 72 -5.80 -0.56 3.60
CA ALA A 72 -5.02 0.66 3.30
C ALA A 72 -3.51 0.44 3.47
N VAL A 73 -2.79 0.42 2.34
CA VAL A 73 -1.35 0.15 2.34
C VAL A 73 -0.65 1.43 2.73
N ASN A 74 0.20 1.35 3.76
CA ASN A 74 1.06 2.46 4.15
C ASN A 74 2.51 2.11 3.81
N ASP A 75 3.35 3.12 3.80
CA ASP A 75 4.80 3.02 3.56
C ASP A 75 5.62 2.40 4.71
N SER A 76 4.96 1.86 5.73
CA SER A 76 5.61 1.26 6.90
C SER A 76 6.39 -0.02 6.58
N ASP A 77 5.98 -0.77 5.56
CA ASP A 77 6.65 -2.01 5.15
C ASP A 77 7.58 -1.74 3.96
N VAL A 78 8.89 -1.78 4.22
CA VAL A 78 9.93 -1.65 3.20
C VAL A 78 10.38 -3.03 2.75
N TYR A 79 10.15 -3.30 1.47
CA TYR A 79 10.60 -4.52 0.80
C TYR A 79 12.02 -4.34 0.28
N THR A 80 12.80 -5.41 0.27
CA THR A 80 14.21 -5.34 -0.14
C THR A 80 14.57 -6.39 -1.19
N TYR A 81 15.34 -5.96 -2.19
CA TYR A 81 15.89 -6.82 -3.25
C TYR A 81 17.19 -6.22 -3.78
N ASP A 82 18.25 -7.02 -3.87
CA ASP A 82 19.56 -6.62 -4.40
C ASP A 82 20.09 -5.28 -3.86
N SER A 83 19.92 -5.05 -2.55
CA SER A 83 20.27 -3.78 -1.86
C SER A 83 19.39 -2.57 -2.17
N ASN A 84 18.36 -2.71 -3.01
CA ASN A 84 17.35 -1.69 -3.25
C ASN A 84 16.16 -1.88 -2.29
N SER A 85 15.54 -0.76 -1.95
CA SER A 85 14.33 -0.69 -1.13
C SER A 85 13.11 -0.38 -2.00
N TYR A 86 11.98 -0.99 -1.65
CA TYR A 86 10.72 -0.83 -2.36
C TYR A 86 9.57 -0.60 -1.39
N TYR A 87 8.61 0.19 -1.85
CA TYR A 87 7.31 0.38 -1.24
C TYR A 87 6.29 -0.54 -1.91
N MET A 88 5.35 -1.10 -1.14
CA MET A 88 4.23 -1.88 -1.68
C MET A 88 3.05 -0.97 -2.02
N VAL A 89 2.72 -0.85 -3.30
CA VAL A 89 1.61 0.01 -3.73
C VAL A 89 0.27 -0.74 -3.72
N GLY A 90 0.31 -2.06 -3.92
CA GLY A 90 -0.91 -2.86 -3.91
C GLY A 90 -0.67 -4.35 -3.71
N GLN A 91 -1.71 -5.03 -3.23
CA GLN A 91 -1.73 -6.48 -3.07
C GLN A 91 -2.98 -7.06 -3.72
N PHE A 92 -2.79 -7.99 -4.66
CA PHE A 92 -3.87 -8.55 -5.46
C PHE A 92 -3.91 -10.07 -5.34
N SER A 93 -5.09 -10.61 -5.06
CA SER A 93 -5.36 -12.05 -5.18
C SER A 93 -5.91 -12.33 -6.58
N LEU A 94 -5.30 -13.32 -7.22
CA LEU A 94 -5.64 -13.80 -8.55
C LEU A 94 -6.23 -15.21 -8.42
N SER A 95 -7.20 -15.54 -9.28
CA SER A 95 -7.85 -16.86 -9.31
C SER A 95 -8.11 -17.29 -10.74
N ASN A 96 -8.20 -18.60 -10.96
CA ASN A 96 -8.63 -19.22 -12.21
C ASN A 96 -9.63 -20.33 -11.87
N THR A 97 -10.93 -20.01 -11.92
CA THR A 97 -12.05 -20.96 -11.75
C THR A 97 -12.53 -21.55 -13.09
N GLY A 98 -11.71 -21.39 -14.13
CA GLY A 98 -11.80 -22.09 -15.39
C GLY A 98 -11.46 -23.57 -15.25
N ASN A 99 -11.57 -24.28 -16.37
CA ASN A 99 -11.33 -25.72 -16.45
C ASN A 99 -10.05 -26.09 -17.23
N ALA A 100 -9.14 -25.14 -17.41
CA ALA A 100 -7.81 -25.35 -17.99
C ALA A 100 -6.79 -24.53 -17.21
N GLN A 101 -5.54 -25.00 -17.17
CA GLN A 101 -4.44 -24.11 -16.78
C GLN A 101 -4.36 -22.97 -17.81
N THR A 102 -4.11 -21.76 -17.34
CA THR A 102 -4.19 -20.56 -18.17
C THR A 102 -3.04 -19.63 -17.83
N ASP A 103 -2.40 -19.11 -18.87
CA ASP A 103 -1.44 -18.03 -18.77
C ASP A 103 -2.18 -16.70 -18.86
N PHE A 104 -1.86 -15.80 -17.95
CA PHE A 104 -2.48 -14.50 -17.85
C PHE A 104 -1.46 -13.39 -17.97
N SER A 105 -1.68 -12.46 -18.90
CA SER A 105 -0.93 -11.21 -18.94
C SER A 105 -1.39 -10.30 -17.79
N LEU A 106 -0.42 -9.75 -17.08
CA LEU A 106 -0.60 -8.82 -15.96
C LEU A 106 -0.09 -7.43 -16.36
N THR A 107 -1.01 -6.52 -16.67
CA THR A 107 -0.70 -5.15 -17.09
C THR A 107 -0.98 -4.16 -15.96
N LEU A 108 -0.04 -3.25 -15.70
CA LEU A 108 -0.19 -2.17 -14.73
C LEU A 108 -0.50 -0.85 -15.42
N ALA A 109 -1.30 -0.02 -14.75
CA ALA A 109 -1.43 1.40 -15.04
C ALA A 109 -1.21 2.20 -13.74
N ASN A 110 -0.49 3.32 -13.83
CA ASN A 110 -0.53 4.35 -12.81
C ASN A 110 -1.91 5.00 -12.88
N LEU A 111 -2.53 5.24 -11.73
CA LEU A 111 -3.82 5.94 -11.70
C LEU A 111 -3.60 7.45 -11.85
N ASP A 112 -4.64 8.14 -12.27
CA ASP A 112 -4.65 9.60 -12.35
C ASP A 112 -5.99 10.09 -11.80
N GLY A 113 -5.93 10.90 -10.74
CA GLY A 113 -7.09 11.44 -10.04
C GLY A 113 -7.83 10.42 -9.16
N ASP A 114 -9.11 10.69 -8.92
CA ASP A 114 -9.97 9.92 -8.02
C ASP A 114 -10.14 8.48 -8.47
N PHE A 115 -9.94 7.54 -7.55
CA PHE A 115 -10.26 6.12 -7.75
C PHE A 115 -10.91 5.52 -6.51
N THR A 116 -11.50 4.33 -6.68
CA THR A 116 -12.09 3.58 -5.59
C THR A 116 -11.74 2.11 -5.77
N SER A 117 -11.04 1.54 -4.80
CA SER A 117 -10.86 0.10 -4.65
C SER A 117 -11.88 -0.46 -3.65
N GLN A 118 -11.80 -1.77 -3.39
CA GLN A 118 -12.63 -2.40 -2.35
C GLN A 118 -12.37 -1.80 -0.96
N ASN A 119 -11.14 -1.35 -0.70
CA ASN A 119 -10.66 -0.99 0.65
C ASN A 119 -10.10 0.43 0.76
N TYR A 120 -10.03 1.19 -0.34
CA TYR A 120 -9.43 2.51 -0.39
C TYR A 120 -10.19 3.42 -1.37
N SER A 121 -10.34 4.70 -1.02
CA SER A 121 -10.99 5.70 -1.86
C SER A 121 -10.28 7.02 -1.64
N ASP A 122 -9.48 7.43 -2.61
CA ASP A 122 -8.77 8.72 -2.60
C ASP A 122 -8.39 9.12 -4.03
N SER A 123 -7.73 10.26 -4.18
CA SER A 123 -7.12 10.70 -5.42
C SER A 123 -5.67 10.28 -5.48
N ASP A 124 -5.24 9.72 -6.61
CA ASP A 124 -3.82 9.62 -6.89
C ASP A 124 -3.23 11.05 -6.99
N THR A 125 -2.14 11.30 -6.27
CA THR A 125 -1.42 12.58 -6.23
C THR A 125 0.02 12.46 -6.70
N ILE A 126 0.45 11.24 -7.05
CA ILE A 126 1.83 10.90 -7.41
C ILE A 126 1.83 10.29 -8.81
N ASP A 127 2.28 11.06 -9.78
CA ASP A 127 2.46 10.55 -11.15
C ASP A 127 3.82 9.84 -11.29
N ALA A 128 3.86 8.54 -10.98
CA ALA A 128 5.05 7.72 -11.12
C ALA A 128 5.17 7.08 -12.51
N THR A 129 6.40 6.84 -12.98
CA THR A 129 6.58 6.22 -14.30
C THR A 129 6.32 4.71 -14.24
N LEU A 130 5.54 4.20 -15.19
CA LEU A 130 5.14 2.79 -15.21
C LEU A 130 6.30 1.78 -15.26
N THR A 131 7.46 2.20 -15.77
CA THR A 131 8.67 1.37 -15.82
C THR A 131 9.31 1.12 -14.45
N ASP A 132 8.88 1.86 -13.42
CA ASP A 132 9.40 1.73 -12.08
C ASP A 132 8.72 0.62 -11.28
N TYR A 133 7.55 0.15 -11.72
CA TYR A 133 6.81 -0.87 -10.99
C TYR A 133 7.31 -2.28 -11.28
N VAL A 134 7.17 -3.11 -10.26
CA VAL A 134 7.46 -4.54 -10.33
C VAL A 134 6.33 -5.34 -9.72
N ILE A 135 5.89 -6.39 -10.40
CA ILE A 135 4.93 -7.35 -9.86
C ILE A 135 5.71 -8.53 -9.26
N VAL A 136 5.45 -8.84 -8.00
CA VAL A 136 6.16 -9.89 -7.24
C VAL A 136 5.16 -10.93 -6.76
N PRO A 137 5.23 -12.18 -7.23
CA PRO A 137 4.42 -13.26 -6.67
C PRO A 137 4.76 -13.52 -5.19
N SER A 138 3.77 -13.89 -4.38
CA SER A 138 3.96 -14.19 -2.95
C SER A 138 5.00 -15.28 -2.69
N ALA A 139 5.10 -16.26 -3.58
CA ALA A 139 6.10 -17.34 -3.51
C ALA A 139 7.55 -16.83 -3.66
N SER A 140 7.75 -15.62 -4.19
CA SER A 140 9.06 -14.98 -4.32
C SER A 140 9.47 -14.21 -3.06
N LEU A 141 8.60 -14.11 -2.05
CA LEU A 141 8.85 -13.37 -0.80
C LEU A 141 9.18 -14.30 0.38
N SER A 142 10.10 -13.84 1.23
CA SER A 142 10.32 -14.36 2.59
C SER A 142 10.25 -13.18 3.55
N GLY A 143 9.07 -12.96 4.13
CA GLY A 143 8.76 -11.70 4.80
C GLY A 143 8.83 -10.53 3.82
N THR A 144 9.57 -9.47 4.16
CA THR A 144 9.80 -8.30 3.30
C THR A 144 11.01 -8.45 2.36
N THR A 145 11.63 -9.63 2.32
CA THR A 145 12.77 -9.90 1.42
C THR A 145 12.31 -10.63 0.17
N ILE A 146 12.64 -10.09 -1.00
CA ILE A 146 12.44 -10.78 -2.29
C ILE A 146 13.61 -11.74 -2.50
N THR A 147 13.32 -13.04 -2.61
CA THR A 147 14.31 -14.12 -2.48
C THR A 147 14.74 -14.80 -3.78
N THR A 148 14.04 -14.54 -4.88
CA THR A 148 14.30 -15.22 -6.16
C THR A 148 14.82 -14.24 -7.21
N THR A 149 15.77 -14.69 -8.02
CA THR A 149 16.29 -13.97 -9.19
C THR A 149 15.44 -14.17 -10.46
N ALA A 150 14.42 -15.03 -10.41
CA ALA A 150 13.47 -15.28 -11.51
C ALA A 150 12.23 -16.04 -10.98
N PRO A 151 11.00 -15.75 -11.47
CA PRO A 151 10.71 -14.72 -12.47
C PRO A 151 10.46 -13.38 -11.76
N ALA A 152 11.58 -12.81 -11.30
CA ALA A 152 11.85 -11.44 -10.92
C ALA A 152 10.80 -10.48 -11.43
N ALA A 153 10.22 -9.71 -10.50
CA ALA A 153 9.74 -8.38 -10.79
C ALA A 153 9.11 -8.29 -12.18
N LEU A 154 8.00 -9.01 -12.35
CA LEU A 154 7.29 -9.08 -13.60
C LEU A 154 7.00 -7.62 -14.01
N ALA A 155 7.61 -7.18 -15.12
CA ALA A 155 7.28 -5.89 -15.70
C ALA A 155 5.81 -5.92 -16.13
N SER A 156 5.17 -4.76 -16.21
CA SER A 156 3.85 -4.67 -16.80
C SER A 156 3.81 -5.38 -18.17
N GLY A 157 2.81 -6.24 -18.36
CA GLY A 157 2.63 -7.09 -19.53
C GLY A 157 3.24 -8.49 -19.41
N SER A 158 3.89 -8.82 -18.29
CA SER A 158 4.40 -10.17 -18.07
C SER A 158 3.28 -11.18 -17.81
N GLU A 159 3.58 -12.45 -18.05
CA GLU A 159 2.62 -13.53 -17.90
C GLU A 159 2.79 -14.32 -16.60
N LEU A 160 1.67 -14.83 -16.09
CA LEU A 160 1.61 -15.71 -14.94
C LEU A 160 0.65 -16.89 -15.21
N SER A 161 1.17 -18.11 -15.09
CA SER A 161 0.40 -19.34 -15.21
C SER A 161 -0.36 -19.66 -13.93
N LEU A 162 -1.68 -19.83 -14.01
CA LEU A 162 -2.50 -20.33 -12.92
C LEU A 162 -3.15 -21.66 -13.30
N GLU A 163 -3.09 -22.64 -12.40
CA GLU A 163 -3.80 -23.92 -12.55
C GLU A 163 -5.32 -23.72 -12.61
N GLN A 164 -6.04 -24.68 -13.20
CA GLN A 164 -7.51 -24.69 -13.19
C GLN A 164 -8.09 -24.88 -11.77
N ASP A 165 -9.36 -24.51 -11.58
CA ASP A 165 -10.09 -24.63 -10.30
C ASP A 165 -9.36 -23.99 -9.10
N MET A 166 -8.49 -23.00 -9.36
CA MET A 166 -7.72 -22.27 -8.35
C MET A 166 -8.52 -21.06 -7.86
N THR A 167 -9.19 -21.22 -6.72
CA THR A 167 -9.98 -20.14 -6.10
C THR A 167 -9.16 -19.21 -5.20
N GLU A 168 -8.02 -19.66 -4.68
CA GLU A 168 -7.22 -18.93 -3.69
C GLU A 168 -5.72 -19.25 -3.82
N GLY A 169 -4.86 -18.42 -3.23
CA GLY A 169 -3.44 -18.70 -3.00
C GLY A 169 -2.45 -18.09 -3.99
N ASN A 170 -2.92 -17.47 -5.07
CA ASN A 170 -2.06 -16.74 -6.00
C ASN A 170 -2.14 -15.24 -5.71
N THR A 171 -1.26 -14.77 -4.84
CA THR A 171 -1.17 -13.35 -4.50
C THR A 171 0.03 -12.74 -5.20
N VAL A 172 -0.16 -11.56 -5.77
CA VAL A 172 0.92 -10.73 -6.31
C VAL A 172 0.96 -9.39 -5.58
N TYR A 173 2.17 -8.85 -5.48
CA TYR A 173 2.45 -7.56 -4.86
C TYR A 173 2.97 -6.62 -5.92
N VAL A 174 2.41 -5.41 -6.00
CA VAL A 174 2.92 -4.35 -6.88
C VAL A 174 3.82 -3.47 -6.04
N LEU A 175 5.10 -3.39 -6.40
CA LEU A 175 6.09 -2.61 -5.65
C LEU A 175 6.72 -1.54 -6.54
N ILE A 176 7.23 -0.47 -5.91
CA ILE A 176 7.96 0.61 -6.56
C ILE A 176 9.23 0.95 -5.78
N PRO A 177 10.39 1.22 -6.43
CA PRO A 177 11.60 1.65 -5.74
C PRO A 177 11.35 2.91 -4.90
N THR A 178 11.78 2.90 -3.64
CA THR A 178 11.61 4.07 -2.76
C THR A 178 12.34 5.31 -3.28
N ALA A 179 13.43 5.12 -4.04
CA ALA A 179 14.20 6.21 -4.65
C ALA A 179 13.43 6.99 -5.74
N ASN A 180 12.36 6.41 -6.29
CA ASN A 180 11.55 7.03 -7.32
C ASN A 180 10.36 7.81 -6.74
N ILE A 181 10.14 7.71 -5.43
CA ILE A 181 9.03 8.35 -4.73
C ILE A 181 9.58 9.43 -3.80
N THR A 182 8.99 10.63 -3.86
CA THR A 182 9.27 11.67 -2.88
C THR A 182 8.20 11.63 -1.81
N ALA A 183 8.59 11.37 -0.56
CA ALA A 183 7.68 11.34 0.57
C ALA A 183 7.08 12.73 0.83
N THR A 184 5.82 12.89 0.43
CA THR A 184 4.96 14.00 0.86
C THR A 184 3.88 13.39 1.74
N ASP A 185 3.65 13.97 2.90
CA ASP A 185 2.69 13.40 3.86
C ASP A 185 1.29 13.34 3.25
N ALA A 186 0.59 12.22 3.49
CA ALA A 186 -0.73 11.91 2.94
C ALA A 186 -0.80 11.89 1.40
N ALA A 187 0.34 11.89 0.69
CA ALA A 187 0.34 11.72 -0.74
C ALA A 187 0.04 10.26 -1.09
N VAL A 188 -0.89 10.08 -2.03
CA VAL A 188 -1.40 8.78 -2.46
C VAL A 188 -0.79 8.43 -3.80
N LEU A 189 -0.39 7.16 -3.94
CA LEU A 189 0.05 6.52 -5.18
C LEU A 189 -0.88 5.35 -5.49
N GLY A 190 -1.63 5.44 -6.58
CA GLY A 190 -2.63 4.45 -6.99
C GLY A 190 -2.17 3.62 -8.18
N VAL A 191 -2.59 2.36 -8.21
CA VAL A 191 -2.34 1.46 -9.35
C VAL A 191 -3.57 0.67 -9.73
N SER A 192 -3.72 0.39 -11.02
CA SER A 192 -4.58 -0.69 -11.49
C SER A 192 -3.77 -1.88 -11.99
N LEU A 193 -4.21 -3.08 -11.65
CA LEU A 193 -3.77 -4.34 -12.25
C LEU A 193 -4.88 -4.86 -13.17
N THR A 194 -4.58 -4.99 -14.46
CA THR A 194 -5.43 -5.68 -15.43
C THR A 194 -4.89 -7.07 -15.68
N MET A 195 -5.75 -8.07 -15.56
CA MET A 195 -5.48 -9.48 -15.85
C MET A 195 -6.30 -9.90 -17.07
N SER A 196 -5.67 -10.58 -18.02
CA SER A 196 -6.30 -11.11 -19.24
C SER A 196 -5.68 -12.45 -19.62
N ALA A 197 -6.50 -13.44 -19.99
CA ALA A 197 -5.98 -14.73 -20.47
C ALA A 197 -5.31 -14.55 -21.84
N THR A 198 -4.12 -15.13 -22.00
CA THR A 198 -3.33 -15.12 -23.24
C THR A 198 -3.15 -16.49 -23.85
N ASP A 199 -3.09 -17.55 -23.03
CA ASP A 199 -2.99 -18.93 -23.51
C ASP A 199 -3.60 -19.93 -22.51
N THR A 200 -3.97 -21.13 -22.99
CA THR A 200 -4.46 -22.22 -22.15
C THR A 200 -3.84 -23.55 -22.51
N ASP A 201 -3.36 -24.28 -21.51
CA ASP A 201 -2.86 -25.64 -21.69
C ASP A 201 -4.05 -26.61 -21.85
N THR A 202 -4.28 -27.06 -23.08
CA THR A 202 -5.35 -28.01 -23.42
C THR A 202 -4.83 -29.40 -23.83
N ASP A 203 -3.52 -29.57 -24.04
CA ASP A 203 -2.92 -30.82 -24.53
C ASP A 203 -1.59 -31.22 -23.86
N GLY A 204 -1.16 -30.48 -22.83
CA GLY A 204 0.08 -30.67 -22.09
C GLY A 204 1.31 -30.08 -22.78
N ASP A 205 1.15 -29.35 -23.90
CA ASP A 205 2.21 -28.58 -24.52
C ASP A 205 2.12 -27.12 -24.09
N ARG A 206 3.22 -26.61 -23.52
CA ARG A 206 3.35 -25.19 -23.19
C ARG A 206 3.77 -24.46 -24.45
N ASP A 207 2.83 -24.30 -25.38
CA ASP A 207 3.10 -23.50 -26.56
C ASP A 207 3.39 -22.06 -26.10
N THR A 208 4.40 -21.45 -26.69
CA THR A 208 4.85 -20.09 -26.33
C THR A 208 4.19 -19.02 -27.18
N ASP A 209 3.15 -19.40 -27.94
CA ASP A 209 2.47 -18.53 -28.89
C ASP A 209 1.11 -18.10 -28.31
N ASP A 210 1.00 -16.83 -27.91
CA ASP A 210 -0.27 -16.22 -27.46
C ASP A 210 -1.43 -16.59 -28.39
N VAL A 211 -2.44 -17.26 -27.84
CA VAL A 211 -3.63 -17.64 -28.57
C VAL A 211 -4.64 -16.49 -28.48
N THR A 212 -5.28 -16.18 -29.60
CA THR A 212 -6.42 -15.24 -29.56
C THR A 212 -7.61 -15.91 -28.88
N ILE A 213 -7.81 -15.61 -27.60
CA ILE A 213 -8.97 -16.04 -26.82
C ILE A 213 -10.23 -15.33 -27.33
N SER A 214 -11.14 -16.07 -27.93
CA SER A 214 -12.41 -15.52 -28.42
C SER A 214 -13.50 -16.59 -28.49
N GLU A 215 -14.73 -16.23 -28.10
CA GLU A 215 -15.87 -17.14 -28.20
C GLU A 215 -16.31 -17.33 -29.66
N THR A 216 -16.58 -18.58 -30.04
CA THR A 216 -17.26 -18.90 -31.30
C THR A 216 -18.78 -18.82 -31.11
N THR A 217 -19.53 -18.65 -32.21
CA THR A 217 -20.99 -18.49 -32.14
C THR A 217 -21.77 -19.80 -32.28
N ALA A 218 -21.14 -20.88 -32.70
CA ALA A 218 -21.80 -22.14 -33.02
C ALA A 218 -21.02 -23.29 -32.40
N ALA A 219 -21.71 -24.14 -31.63
CA ALA A 219 -21.10 -25.28 -30.96
C ALA A 219 -20.46 -26.26 -31.95
N ASN A 220 -19.28 -26.77 -31.59
CA ASN A 220 -18.53 -27.75 -32.31
C ASN A 220 -18.15 -28.91 -31.38
N THR A 221 -18.76 -30.08 -31.59
CA THR A 221 -18.47 -31.25 -30.75
C THR A 221 -17.10 -31.88 -31.01
N ASP A 222 -16.44 -31.51 -32.11
CA ASP A 222 -15.24 -32.18 -32.62
C ASP A 222 -13.96 -31.36 -32.39
N ALA A 223 -14.06 -30.14 -31.86
CA ALA A 223 -12.91 -29.28 -31.56
C ALA A 223 -13.13 -28.53 -30.24
N VAL A 224 -12.03 -28.16 -29.58
CA VAL A 224 -12.07 -27.31 -28.38
C VAL A 224 -12.37 -25.87 -28.80
N GLU A 225 -13.33 -25.24 -28.13
CA GLU A 225 -13.67 -23.83 -28.29
C GLU A 225 -13.48 -23.07 -26.97
N PHE A 226 -13.46 -21.73 -27.02
CA PHE A 226 -13.43 -20.90 -25.81
C PHE A 226 -14.84 -20.44 -25.44
N VAL A 227 -15.12 -20.46 -24.14
CA VAL A 227 -16.29 -19.86 -23.50
C VAL A 227 -15.78 -18.90 -22.43
N ILE A 228 -16.01 -17.61 -22.65
CA ILE A 228 -15.67 -16.52 -21.73
C ILE A 228 -16.80 -16.41 -20.70
N ALA A 229 -16.48 -16.81 -19.47
CA ALA A 229 -17.38 -16.90 -18.33
C ALA A 229 -16.98 -15.98 -17.17
N ASP A 230 -15.94 -15.16 -17.35
CA ASP A 230 -15.52 -14.11 -16.44
C ASP A 230 -16.60 -13.01 -16.24
N SER A 231 -16.33 -12.08 -15.33
CA SER A 231 -17.26 -11.02 -14.99
C SER A 231 -17.26 -9.92 -16.05
N GLY A 232 -18.11 -10.05 -17.05
CA GLY A 232 -18.23 -9.06 -18.13
C GLY A 232 -18.16 -9.70 -19.50
N ARG A 233 -17.63 -10.94 -19.57
CA ARG A 233 -17.48 -11.74 -20.79
C ARG A 233 -16.59 -11.06 -21.82
N ASP A 234 -15.49 -10.46 -21.36
CA ASP A 234 -14.58 -9.66 -22.17
C ASP A 234 -13.10 -10.04 -22.02
N ASN A 235 -12.77 -11.08 -21.24
CA ASN A 235 -11.40 -11.52 -20.99
C ASN A 235 -10.55 -10.43 -20.32
N SER A 236 -11.15 -9.68 -19.40
CA SER A 236 -10.49 -8.58 -18.71
C SER A 236 -11.02 -8.40 -17.29
N GLU A 237 -10.14 -8.62 -16.31
CA GLU A 237 -10.44 -8.35 -14.92
C GLU A 237 -9.49 -7.27 -14.39
N ILE A 238 -10.04 -6.20 -13.84
CA ILE A 238 -9.29 -5.04 -13.36
C ILE A 238 -9.49 -4.88 -11.86
N ALA A 239 -8.39 -4.76 -11.13
CA ALA A 239 -8.38 -4.42 -9.71
C ALA A 239 -7.58 -3.13 -9.46
N TYR A 240 -8.01 -2.36 -8.47
CA TYR A 240 -7.36 -1.13 -8.04
C TYR A 240 -6.81 -1.31 -6.63
N ASP A 241 -5.67 -0.69 -6.34
CA ASP A 241 -5.12 -0.58 -4.99
C ASP A 241 -4.21 0.65 -4.89
N ALA A 242 -3.85 1.04 -3.67
CA ALA A 242 -3.00 2.21 -3.46
C ALA A 242 -2.22 2.17 -2.17
N MET A 243 -1.13 2.96 -2.18
CA MET A 243 -0.37 3.33 -0.99
C MET A 243 -0.60 4.79 -0.63
N GLU A 244 -0.75 5.06 0.66
CA GLU A 244 -0.62 6.39 1.24
C GLU A 244 0.76 6.55 1.90
N LEU A 245 1.47 7.63 1.56
CA LEU A 245 2.77 7.93 2.12
C LEU A 245 2.65 8.62 3.47
N SER A 246 3.52 8.23 4.40
CA SER A 246 3.60 8.80 5.72
C SER A 246 4.89 9.59 5.88
N ALA A 247 4.78 10.91 5.98
CA ALA A 247 5.95 11.77 6.14
C ALA A 247 5.77 12.72 7.32
N ALA A 248 6.88 13.16 7.91
CA ALA A 248 6.80 14.31 8.80
C ALA A 248 6.44 15.56 8.00
N SER A 249 5.64 16.43 8.60
CA SER A 249 5.18 17.65 7.96
C SER A 249 5.22 18.82 8.93
N PHE A 250 5.78 19.94 8.46
CA PHE A 250 5.90 21.21 9.19
C PHE A 250 5.38 22.35 8.29
N PRO A 251 4.08 22.36 7.98
CA PRO A 251 3.49 23.37 7.09
C PRO A 251 3.55 24.77 7.71
N GLU A 252 3.42 25.80 6.86
CA GLU A 252 3.18 27.18 7.29
C GLU A 252 1.68 27.46 7.22
N ASP A 253 1.14 28.25 8.16
CA ASP A 253 -0.21 28.78 8.06
C ASP A 253 -0.31 29.75 6.87
N THR A 254 -0.90 29.27 5.78
CA THR A 254 -1.03 30.04 4.54
C THR A 254 -2.19 31.03 4.52
N ASP A 255 -3.18 30.90 5.40
CA ASP A 255 -4.37 31.76 5.43
C ASP A 255 -4.26 32.88 6.49
N GLY A 256 -3.29 32.77 7.39
CA GLY A 256 -2.95 33.74 8.42
C GLY A 256 -3.99 33.81 9.54
N ASN A 257 -4.79 32.76 9.73
CA ASN A 257 -5.79 32.67 10.80
C ASN A 257 -5.14 32.45 12.18
N GLY A 258 -3.85 32.09 12.24
CA GLY A 258 -3.10 31.84 13.46
C GLY A 258 -3.42 30.49 14.12
N ASP A 259 -3.93 29.53 13.36
CA ASP A 259 -4.24 28.18 13.81
C ASP A 259 -2.96 27.34 13.91
N ALA A 260 -2.58 27.04 15.16
CA ALA A 260 -1.41 26.21 15.45
C ALA A 260 -1.55 24.75 14.98
N THR A 261 -2.72 24.34 14.48
CA THR A 261 -2.91 23.02 13.85
C THR A 261 -2.56 23.02 12.36
N GLU A 262 -2.33 24.19 11.77
CA GLU A 262 -1.96 24.38 10.36
C GLU A 262 -0.52 24.89 10.20
N ASP A 263 0.13 25.32 11.29
CA ASP A 263 1.52 25.77 11.34
C ASP A 263 2.38 24.86 12.23
N GLY A 264 3.26 24.09 11.60
CA GLY A 264 4.17 23.18 12.29
C GLY A 264 5.45 23.83 12.81
N PHE A 265 5.72 25.10 12.48
CA PHE A 265 6.96 25.77 12.86
C PHE A 265 6.77 27.27 13.13
N ILE A 266 6.33 27.57 14.35
CA ILE A 266 5.99 28.91 14.79
C ILE A 266 7.15 29.53 15.55
N LYS A 267 7.49 30.80 15.27
CA LYS A 267 8.40 31.61 16.09
C LYS A 267 7.73 32.91 16.54
N THR A 268 7.78 33.19 17.84
CA THR A 268 7.25 34.42 18.44
C THR A 268 8.31 35.14 19.26
N ALA A 269 8.08 36.43 19.49
CA ALA A 269 8.97 37.28 20.27
C ALA A 269 8.17 38.18 21.22
N THR A 270 8.57 38.21 22.50
CA THR A 270 7.93 39.02 23.53
C THR A 270 8.98 39.85 24.25
N VAL A 271 8.76 41.17 24.35
CA VAL A 271 9.57 41.99 25.26
C VAL A 271 9.09 41.73 26.68
N ILE A 272 9.95 41.17 27.52
CA ILE A 272 9.59 40.76 28.88
C ILE A 272 10.20 41.65 29.97
N TYR A 273 11.14 42.52 29.61
CA TYR A 273 11.73 43.49 30.53
C TYR A 273 12.33 44.68 29.78
N ASP A 274 12.26 45.87 30.37
CA ASP A 274 13.15 46.98 30.00
C ASP A 274 13.60 47.82 31.22
N PRO A 275 14.73 48.56 31.11
CA PRO A 275 15.30 49.30 32.24
C PRO A 275 14.44 50.45 32.81
N ILE A 276 13.42 50.90 32.09
CA ILE A 276 12.56 52.05 32.43
C ILE A 276 11.23 51.59 33.00
N ASN A 277 10.57 50.61 32.35
CA ASN A 277 9.24 50.14 32.71
C ASN A 277 9.28 48.89 33.59
N GLY A 278 10.41 48.18 33.68
CA GLY A 278 10.55 46.97 34.48
C GLY A 278 10.08 45.71 33.74
N ALA A 279 9.75 44.65 34.48
CA ALA A 279 9.30 43.37 33.92
C ALA A 279 7.85 43.44 33.42
N LEU A 280 7.53 42.63 32.41
CA LEU A 280 6.18 42.46 31.88
C LEU A 280 5.22 42.00 32.97
N ASP A 281 4.14 42.75 33.17
CA ASP A 281 3.08 42.43 34.12
C ASP A 281 1.75 42.93 33.56
N THR A 282 1.07 42.06 32.81
CA THR A 282 -0.20 42.37 32.16
C THR A 282 -1.32 42.62 33.16
N ALA A 283 -1.27 42.02 34.35
CA ALA A 283 -2.26 42.20 35.40
C ALA A 283 -2.20 43.61 35.99
N ASN A 284 -1.01 44.19 36.08
CA ASN A 284 -0.80 45.55 36.61
C ASN A 284 -0.57 46.61 35.52
N GLY A 285 -0.71 46.24 34.24
CA GLY A 285 -0.60 47.16 33.11
C GLY A 285 0.82 47.64 32.80
N VAL A 286 1.83 46.83 33.15
CA VAL A 286 3.24 47.08 32.82
C VAL A 286 3.58 46.39 31.50
N PHE A 287 3.93 47.18 30.50
CA PHE A 287 4.29 46.72 29.16
C PHE A 287 5.67 47.26 28.78
N PRO A 288 6.74 46.47 28.97
CA PRO A 288 8.06 46.90 28.60
C PRO A 288 8.21 47.10 27.09
N LYS A 289 9.24 47.85 26.69
CA LYS A 289 9.50 48.30 25.33
C LYS A 289 10.87 47.81 24.87
N ALA A 290 10.99 47.50 23.59
CA ALA A 290 12.26 47.15 22.95
C ALA A 290 13.16 48.40 22.84
N ILE A 291 13.85 48.73 23.93
CA ILE A 291 14.87 49.80 24.03
C ILE A 291 16.21 49.17 24.41
N PRO A 292 17.36 49.86 24.24
CA PRO A 292 18.64 49.36 24.71
C PRO A 292 18.59 48.92 26.18
N GLY A 293 19.09 47.72 26.46
CA GLY A 293 19.01 47.04 27.75
C GLY A 293 17.72 46.26 28.01
N ALA A 294 16.76 46.25 27.08
CA ALA A 294 15.57 45.41 27.16
C ALA A 294 15.90 43.93 26.96
N VAL A 295 15.10 43.05 27.57
CA VAL A 295 15.18 41.60 27.38
C VAL A 295 14.01 41.14 26.52
N ILE A 296 14.33 40.42 25.45
CA ILE A 296 13.37 39.79 24.54
C ILE A 296 13.40 38.29 24.80
N GLU A 297 12.24 37.68 24.99
CA GLU A 297 12.00 36.25 24.95
C GLU A 297 11.63 35.85 23.54
N TYR A 298 12.33 34.85 22.99
CA TYR A 298 11.92 34.15 21.78
C TYR A 298 11.37 32.78 22.15
N THR A 299 10.25 32.42 21.55
CA THR A 299 9.64 31.10 21.68
C THR A 299 9.45 30.50 20.30
N ILE A 300 10.04 29.32 20.08
CA ILE A 300 9.85 28.50 18.88
C ILE A 300 9.00 27.30 19.28
N THR A 301 7.91 27.08 18.57
CA THR A 301 7.10 25.87 18.69
C THR A 301 7.27 25.05 17.42
N VAL A 302 7.74 23.82 17.57
CA VAL A 302 7.85 22.84 16.49
C VAL A 302 6.81 21.76 16.73
N THR A 303 5.93 21.54 15.77
CA THR A 303 4.93 20.47 15.80
C THR A 303 5.01 19.67 14.51
N ASN A 304 5.21 18.35 14.64
CA ASN A 304 5.09 17.47 13.49
C ASN A 304 3.61 17.17 13.26
N LEU A 305 3.03 17.86 12.29
CA LEU A 305 1.64 17.71 11.90
C LEU A 305 1.43 16.58 10.89
N GLY A 306 2.52 16.01 10.37
CA GLY A 306 2.45 14.90 9.44
C GLY A 306 2.19 13.56 10.11
N SER A 307 1.79 12.55 9.33
CA SER A 307 1.54 11.19 9.82
C SER A 307 2.82 10.39 10.08
N GLY A 308 3.94 10.80 9.47
CA GLY A 308 5.25 10.15 9.59
C GLY A 308 6.14 10.74 10.69
N SER A 309 7.33 10.15 10.88
CA SER A 309 8.31 10.61 11.89
C SER A 309 9.47 11.37 11.23
N ALA A 310 9.91 12.47 11.85
CA ALA A 310 11.09 13.22 11.41
C ALA A 310 12.35 12.67 12.10
N ASN A 311 13.35 12.31 11.30
CA ASN A 311 14.63 11.83 11.80
C ASN A 311 15.66 12.96 11.80
N ASN A 312 16.58 12.96 12.78
CA ASN A 312 17.67 13.93 12.89
C ASN A 312 17.20 15.40 12.85
N LEU A 313 16.07 15.70 13.50
CA LEU A 313 15.54 17.06 13.55
C LEU A 313 16.54 17.99 14.25
N VAL A 314 16.77 19.16 13.65
CA VAL A 314 17.62 20.22 14.22
C VAL A 314 16.93 21.55 14.03
N VAL A 315 16.85 22.33 15.10
CA VAL A 315 16.40 23.73 15.06
C VAL A 315 17.60 24.62 15.36
N THR A 316 17.88 25.57 14.48
CA THR A 316 18.95 26.57 14.66
C THR A 316 18.38 27.95 14.49
N ASP A 317 18.67 28.83 15.44
CA ASP A 317 18.18 30.19 15.48
C ASP A 317 19.33 31.19 15.72
N PRO A 318 19.77 31.94 14.70
CA PRO A 318 20.79 32.97 14.86
C PRO A 318 20.34 34.08 15.81
N ILE A 319 21.22 34.50 16.70
CA ILE A 319 21.02 35.68 17.52
C ILE A 319 21.04 36.92 16.62
N PRO A 320 19.98 37.75 16.62
CA PRO A 320 19.93 38.93 15.76
C PRO A 320 21.03 39.94 16.08
N ASP A 321 21.50 40.64 15.05
CA ASP A 321 22.33 41.83 15.19
C ASP A 321 21.71 42.84 16.19
N ASP A 322 22.55 43.63 16.85
CA ASP A 322 22.16 44.58 17.91
C ASP A 322 21.49 43.94 19.14
N THR A 323 21.57 42.61 19.26
CA THR A 323 21.21 41.88 20.48
C THR A 323 22.40 41.04 20.98
N ALA A 324 22.32 40.55 22.20
CA ALA A 324 23.27 39.55 22.70
C ALA A 324 22.53 38.47 23.48
N TYR A 325 22.95 37.22 23.31
CA TYR A 325 22.39 36.10 24.05
C TYR A 325 22.41 36.35 25.57
N CYS A 326 21.26 36.11 26.18
CA CYS A 326 21.03 36.35 27.59
C CYS A 326 21.60 35.21 28.43
N THR A 327 22.66 35.47 29.18
CA THR A 327 23.18 34.55 30.21
C THR A 327 22.82 35.07 31.60
N ASP A 328 22.85 34.17 32.60
CA ASP A 328 22.69 34.51 34.03
C ASP A 328 23.63 35.64 34.53
N THR A 329 24.71 35.91 33.79
CA THR A 329 25.71 36.94 34.10
C THR A 329 25.48 38.28 33.40
N SER A 330 24.51 38.37 32.48
CA SER A 330 24.18 39.62 31.77
C SER A 330 23.33 40.54 32.66
N ILE A 331 23.63 41.86 32.66
CA ILE A 331 23.01 42.83 33.59
C ILE A 331 21.49 42.93 33.36
N GLY A 332 21.02 42.93 32.11
CA GLY A 332 19.58 42.96 31.81
C GLY A 332 18.85 41.71 32.30
N CYS A 333 19.44 40.53 32.10
CA CYS A 333 18.81 39.26 32.46
C CYS A 333 18.85 38.97 33.96
N SER A 334 19.94 39.32 34.64
CA SER A 334 20.01 39.18 36.10
C SER A 334 19.00 40.10 36.82
N VAL A 335 18.68 41.26 36.25
CA VAL A 335 17.64 42.16 36.79
C VAL A 335 16.22 41.68 36.44
N ALA A 336 15.99 41.20 35.22
CA ALA A 336 14.74 40.54 34.85
C ALA A 336 14.44 39.34 35.78
N LYS A 337 15.47 38.53 36.08
CA LYS A 337 15.42 37.41 37.03
C LYS A 337 15.07 37.81 38.45
N ALA A 338 15.51 38.98 38.91
CA ALA A 338 15.20 39.44 40.25
C ALA A 338 13.77 39.98 40.40
N THR A 339 13.13 40.38 39.30
CA THR A 339 11.85 41.11 39.30
C THR A 339 10.66 40.28 38.79
N ALA A 340 10.91 39.21 38.05
CA ALA A 340 9.90 38.25 37.59
C ALA A 340 10.25 36.84 38.11
N PRO A 341 9.57 36.31 39.15
CA PRO A 341 9.87 34.98 39.71
C PRO A 341 9.68 33.84 38.69
N ASP A 342 8.74 34.01 37.75
CA ASP A 342 8.43 33.05 36.69
C ASP A 342 9.52 33.03 35.59
N PHE A 343 10.38 34.06 35.54
CA PHE A 343 11.58 34.09 34.71
C PHE A 343 12.64 33.07 35.18
N TYR A 344 12.57 32.62 36.44
CA TYR A 344 13.49 31.62 37.00
C TYR A 344 13.25 30.22 36.41
N SER A 345 11.99 29.83 36.18
CA SER A 345 11.65 28.56 35.49
C SER A 345 11.95 28.58 34.00
N ALA A 346 12.22 29.77 33.44
CA ALA A 346 12.27 30.01 32.02
C ALA A 346 13.71 30.27 31.51
N LEU A 347 14.62 30.77 32.38
CA LEU A 347 16.08 30.70 32.21
C LEU A 347 16.64 29.29 32.47
N ASP A 348 15.93 28.49 33.26
CA ASP A 348 16.12 27.04 33.31
C ASP A 348 15.47 26.49 32.04
N THR A 349 16.30 26.12 31.07
CA THR A 349 15.88 25.56 29.78
C THR A 349 15.02 24.32 30.00
N SER A 350 13.72 24.52 30.14
CA SER A 350 12.74 23.47 30.35
C SER A 350 11.89 23.36 29.09
N VAL A 351 12.08 22.26 28.38
CA VAL A 351 11.13 21.84 27.34
C VAL A 351 9.86 21.44 28.08
N TYR A 352 8.75 22.13 27.79
CA TYR A 352 7.44 21.63 28.19
C TYR A 352 7.05 20.52 27.21
N THR A 353 7.02 19.29 27.68
CA THR A 353 6.42 18.15 26.99
C THR A 353 4.95 18.04 27.42
N ASP A 354 4.00 18.17 26.49
CA ASP A 354 2.70 17.50 26.54
C ASP A 354 2.19 17.43 25.08
N VAL A 355 1.70 16.33 24.51
CA VAL A 355 0.89 15.22 25.05
C VAL A 355 1.34 13.89 24.41
N GLY A 356 1.91 12.97 25.21
CA GLY A 356 2.23 11.60 24.76
C GLY A 356 3.62 11.10 25.19
N THR A 357 3.69 10.44 26.35
CA THR A 357 4.77 9.55 26.84
C THR A 357 6.25 9.95 26.63
N ASP A 358 6.93 10.36 27.71
CA ASP A 358 8.39 10.27 27.92
C ASP A 358 9.30 10.70 26.74
N LEU A 359 9.11 11.92 26.24
CA LEU A 359 10.10 12.55 25.36
C LEU A 359 11.37 12.94 26.16
N PRO A 360 12.58 12.73 25.62
CA PRO A 360 13.79 13.27 26.21
C PRO A 360 13.70 14.81 26.26
N VAL A 361 14.07 15.40 27.39
CA VAL A 361 14.21 16.86 27.50
C VAL A 361 15.45 17.27 26.71
N TYR A 362 15.27 18.01 25.61
CA TYR A 362 16.37 18.57 24.81
C TYR A 362 16.66 19.99 25.23
N THR A 363 17.90 20.24 25.67
CA THR A 363 18.30 21.58 26.10
C THR A 363 18.82 22.39 24.91
N PRO A 364 18.28 23.59 24.62
CA PRO A 364 18.89 24.53 23.68
C PRO A 364 20.31 24.89 24.10
N VAL A 365 21.21 24.87 23.13
CA VAL A 365 22.64 25.18 23.31
C VAL A 365 22.95 26.44 22.54
N TYR A 366 23.43 27.47 23.24
CA TYR A 366 23.98 28.65 22.60
C TYR A 366 25.43 28.40 22.16
N ASP A 367 25.72 28.58 20.88
CA ASP A 367 27.07 28.54 20.32
C ASP A 367 27.61 29.95 20.10
N SER A 368 28.48 30.40 21.00
CA SER A 368 29.13 31.72 20.88
C SER A 368 30.05 31.89 19.67
N THR A 369 30.38 30.80 18.96
CA THR A 369 31.22 30.85 17.75
C THR A 369 30.40 31.26 16.54
N ASN A 370 29.19 30.70 16.42
CA ASN A 370 28.26 30.95 15.33
C ASN A 370 27.19 32.00 15.69
N ASP A 371 27.11 32.38 16.97
CA ASP A 371 26.12 33.28 17.54
C ASP A 371 24.69 32.81 17.28
N ASP A 372 24.42 31.53 17.59
CA ASP A 372 23.11 30.90 17.41
C ASP A 372 22.69 30.05 18.60
N VAL A 373 21.40 29.74 18.69
CA VAL A 373 20.83 28.74 19.58
C VAL A 373 20.45 27.53 18.76
N THR A 374 20.96 26.36 19.14
CA THR A 374 20.68 25.10 18.46
C THR A 374 20.06 24.07 19.40
N VAL A 375 19.04 23.35 18.91
CA VAL A 375 18.46 22.16 19.54
C VAL A 375 18.57 20.99 18.55
N THR A 376 19.22 19.90 18.97
CA THR A 376 19.31 18.66 18.20
C THR A 376 18.48 17.58 18.87
N TYR A 377 17.54 17.00 18.13
CA TYR A 377 16.73 15.89 18.60
C TYR A 377 17.46 14.57 18.30
N GLY A 378 17.79 13.83 19.35
CA GLY A 378 18.54 12.57 19.28
C GLY A 378 17.69 11.32 19.05
N THR A 379 16.37 11.47 18.98
CA THR A 379 15.39 10.43 18.65
C THR A 379 14.44 10.96 17.59
N ASP A 380 13.71 10.05 16.95
CA ASP A 380 12.70 10.40 15.95
C ASP A 380 11.64 11.31 16.58
N PHE A 381 11.25 12.34 15.83
CA PHE A 381 10.22 13.30 16.20
C PHE A 381 8.91 12.86 15.54
N TYR A 382 8.17 12.01 16.25
CA TYR A 382 7.00 11.29 15.75
C TYR A 382 5.82 12.22 15.41
N SER A 383 4.83 11.67 14.70
CA SER A 383 3.56 12.36 14.42
C SER A 383 2.90 12.88 15.69
N GLY A 384 2.42 14.12 15.64
CA GLY A 384 1.77 14.82 16.76
C GLY A 384 2.73 15.30 17.84
N TYR A 385 4.02 15.03 17.75
CA TYR A 385 4.99 15.51 18.73
C TYR A 385 5.15 17.03 18.62
N GLN A 386 5.23 17.68 19.78
CA GLN A 386 5.48 19.10 19.90
C GLN A 386 6.70 19.36 20.79
N SER A 387 7.49 20.36 20.41
CA SER A 387 8.60 20.87 21.19
C SER A 387 8.55 22.39 21.24
N ILE A 388 8.72 22.94 22.45
CA ILE A 388 8.79 24.37 22.69
C ILE A 388 10.21 24.72 23.12
N ILE A 389 10.83 25.63 22.38
CA ILE A 389 12.19 26.12 22.61
C ILE A 389 12.08 27.58 23.01
N THR A 390 12.60 27.92 24.19
CA THR A 390 12.63 29.30 24.68
C THR A 390 14.07 29.74 24.93
N PHE A 391 14.41 30.92 24.45
CA PHE A 391 15.67 31.58 24.76
C PHE A 391 15.49 33.10 24.81
N TYR A 392 16.49 33.80 25.35
CA TYR A 392 16.40 35.23 25.58
C TYR A 392 17.59 35.96 25.00
N VAL A 393 17.36 37.21 24.63
CA VAL A 393 18.40 38.13 24.21
C VAL A 393 18.24 39.47 24.90
N THR A 394 19.33 40.22 24.97
CA THR A 394 19.37 41.60 25.44
C THR A 394 19.63 42.54 24.28
N VAL A 395 18.81 43.59 24.14
CA VAL A 395 19.03 44.66 23.15
C VAL A 395 20.25 45.49 23.57
N GLN A 396 21.19 45.72 22.65
CA GLN A 396 22.45 46.44 22.89
C GLN A 396 22.32 47.97 22.80
#